data_AF-A0A9P8I425-F1
#
_entry.id   AF-A0A9P8I425-F1
#
_cell.length_a   1.000
_cell.length_b   1.000
_cell.length_c   1.000
_cell.angle_alpha   90.00
_cell.angle_beta   90.00
_cell.angle_gamma   90.00
#
_symmetry.space_group_name_H-M   'P 1'
#
loop_
_entity.id
_entity.type
_entity.pdbx_description
1 polymer ?
#
loop_
_entity_poly.entity_id
_entity_poly.type
_entity_poly.pdbx_seq_one_letter_code
_entity_poly.pdbx_strand_id
1 'polypeptide(L)'
;MGGKTWSRQEERFFWKTIVPQSPKAVKPADRIHDWKVCAEIMQREMGVNARRKYSKLMLFEHYFQNVQTGHKSPCAREFVVEHKRELVRSQERMVTLMQREAVMANL
;
A
#
# COMPACT_ATOMS: atom_id res chain seq x y z
N MET A 1 12.29 -6.81 -11.89
CA MET A 1 11.65 -7.99 -11.23
C MET A 1 11.49 -9.10 -12.28
N GLY A 2 12.53 -9.90 -12.54
CA GLY A 2 12.53 -10.97 -13.55
C GLY A 2 11.79 -12.23 -13.10
N GLY A 3 10.50 -12.10 -12.76
CA GLY A 3 9.63 -13.18 -12.32
C GLY A 3 8.19 -12.98 -12.79
N LYS A 4 7.33 -13.99 -12.57
CA LYS A 4 5.90 -13.97 -12.97
C LYS A 4 5.23 -12.64 -12.58
N THR A 5 4.68 -11.94 -13.57
CA THR A 5 3.87 -10.73 -13.37
C THR A 5 2.78 -10.98 -12.33
N TRP A 6 2.54 -10.02 -11.43
CA TRP A 6 1.43 -10.08 -10.47
C TRP A 6 0.10 -10.12 -11.23
N SER A 7 -0.76 -11.10 -10.92
CA SER A 7 -2.08 -11.20 -11.54
C SER A 7 -2.97 -10.05 -11.05
N ARG A 8 -4.06 -9.80 -11.77
CA ARG A 8 -5.05 -8.81 -11.31
C ARG A 8 -5.64 -9.14 -9.94
N GLN A 9 -5.78 -10.43 -9.61
CA GLN A 9 -6.23 -10.87 -8.28
C GLN A 9 -5.19 -10.55 -7.20
N GLU A 10 -3.91 -10.87 -7.46
CA GLU A 10 -2.80 -10.55 -6.55
C GLU A 10 -2.74 -9.03 -6.32
N GLU A 11 -2.83 -8.23 -7.39
CA GLU A 11 -2.84 -6.77 -7.30
C GLU A 11 -4.04 -6.25 -6.52
N ARG A 12 -5.26 -6.70 -6.86
CA ARG A 12 -6.48 -6.25 -6.16
C ARG A 12 -6.35 -6.50 -4.66
N PHE A 13 -5.98 -7.72 -4.26
CA PHE A 13 -5.86 -8.05 -2.84
C PHE A 13 -4.72 -7.27 -2.16
N PHE A 14 -3.59 -7.13 -2.85
CA PHE A 14 -2.47 -6.34 -2.35
C PHE A 14 -2.87 -4.89 -2.09
N TRP A 15 -3.49 -4.21 -3.05
CA TRP A 15 -3.81 -2.79 -2.92
C TRP A 15 -5.04 -2.51 -2.06
N LYS A 16 -6.05 -3.39 -2.09
CA LYS A 16 -7.32 -3.16 -1.38
C LYS A 16 -7.35 -3.74 0.03
N THR A 17 -6.49 -4.69 0.34
CA THR A 17 -6.47 -5.36 1.65
C THR A 17 -5.12 -5.24 2.33
N ILE A 18 -4.02 -5.52 1.64
CA ILE A 18 -2.68 -5.53 2.28
C ILE A 18 -2.16 -4.12 2.54
N VAL A 19 -2.10 -3.25 1.54
CA VAL A 19 -1.57 -1.89 1.67
C VAL A 19 -2.29 -1.08 2.76
N PRO A 20 -3.63 -1.11 2.88
CA PRO A 20 -4.36 -0.37 3.92
C PRO A 20 -4.04 -0.76 5.36
N GLN A 21 -3.46 -1.94 5.60
CA GLN A 21 -3.04 -2.39 6.94
C GLN A 21 -1.52 -2.50 7.11
N SER A 22 -0.77 -2.20 6.06
CA SER A 22 0.69 -2.27 6.02
C SER A 22 1.33 -1.03 6.67
N PRO A 23 2.67 -0.98 6.79
CA PRO A 23 3.37 0.24 7.20
C PRO A 23 3.17 1.43 6.25
N LYS A 24 2.59 1.20 5.07
CA LYS A 24 2.29 2.20 4.04
C LYS A 24 0.80 2.52 3.91
N ALA A 25 -0.02 2.14 4.90
CA ALA A 25 -1.39 2.60 5.00
C ALA A 25 -1.46 4.15 4.98
N VAL A 26 -2.50 4.66 4.31
CA VAL A 26 -2.75 6.10 4.17
C VAL A 26 -2.98 6.74 5.54
N LYS A 27 -3.80 6.11 6.38
CA LYS A 27 -4.04 6.55 7.76
C LYS A 27 -3.02 5.87 8.69
N PRO A 28 -2.33 6.63 9.56
CA PRO A 28 -1.39 6.04 10.52
C PRO A 28 -2.03 5.02 11.46
N ALA A 29 -3.27 5.23 11.88
CA ALA A 29 -4.00 4.34 12.78
C ALA A 29 -4.24 2.93 12.19
N ASP A 30 -4.25 2.81 10.86
CA ASP A 30 -4.49 1.53 10.19
C ASP A 30 -3.20 0.71 10.02
N ARG A 31 -2.03 1.24 10.41
CA ARG A 31 -0.72 0.57 10.26
C ARG A 31 -0.49 -0.51 11.33
N ILE A 32 -1.34 -1.53 11.30
CA ILE A 32 -1.39 -2.59 12.32
C ILE A 32 -0.45 -3.77 12.02
N HIS A 33 0.05 -3.91 10.79
CA HIS A 33 0.89 -5.03 10.38
C HIS A 33 2.21 -4.57 9.76
N ASP A 34 3.27 -5.35 10.00
CA ASP A 34 4.52 -5.25 9.25
C ASP A 34 4.44 -6.04 7.94
N TRP A 35 5.45 -5.88 7.08
CA TRP A 35 5.47 -6.59 5.79
C TRP A 35 5.56 -8.11 5.91
N LYS A 36 6.05 -8.64 7.03
CA LYS A 36 6.13 -10.09 7.25
C LYS A 36 4.73 -10.65 7.46
N VAL A 37 3.96 -10.05 8.38
CA VAL A 37 2.56 -10.43 8.64
C VAL A 37 1.71 -10.23 7.38
N CYS A 38 1.89 -9.12 6.66
CA CYS A 38 1.22 -8.91 5.37
C CYS A 38 1.51 -10.02 4.34
N ALA A 39 2.74 -10.51 4.27
CA ALA A 39 3.10 -11.60 3.36
C ALA A 39 2.43 -12.92 3.77
N GLU A 40 2.32 -13.20 5.07
CA GLU A 40 1.61 -14.36 5.60
C GLU A 40 0.10 -14.30 5.28
N ILE A 41 -0.52 -13.12 5.44
CA ILE A 41 -1.92 -12.89 5.05
C ILE A 41 -2.11 -13.14 3.56
N MET A 42 -1.22 -12.57 2.72
CA MET A 42 -1.28 -12.76 1.28
C MET A 42 -1.09 -14.22 0.87
N GLN A 43 -0.17 -14.93 1.54
CA GLN A 43 0.06 -16.35 1.31
C GLN A 43 -1.16 -17.20 1.67
N ARG A 44 -1.83 -16.89 2.78
CA ARG A 44 -3.03 -17.56 3.23
C ARG A 44 -4.20 -17.33 2.28
N GLU A 45 -4.43 -16.08 1.89
CA GLU A 45 -5.52 -15.71 0.98
C GLU A 45 -5.37 -16.39 -0.38
N MET A 46 -4.18 -16.31 -0.96
CA MET A 46 -3.96 -16.88 -2.30
C MET A 46 -3.99 -18.41 -2.24
N GLY A 47 -3.57 -19.01 -1.12
CA GLY A 47 -3.72 -20.44 -0.84
C GLY A 47 -3.21 -21.33 -1.96
N VAL A 48 -4.04 -22.25 -2.43
CA VAL A 48 -3.74 -23.15 -3.57
C VAL A 48 -3.54 -22.41 -4.89
N ASN A 49 -4.08 -21.19 -5.01
CA ASN A 49 -3.93 -20.33 -6.18
C ASN A 49 -2.68 -19.43 -6.09
N ALA A 50 -1.87 -19.56 -5.03
CA ALA A 50 -0.65 -18.79 -4.87
C ALA A 50 0.31 -19.06 -6.03
N ARG A 51 0.60 -18.03 -6.82
CA ARG A 51 1.48 -18.11 -8.00
C ARG A 51 2.97 -18.07 -7.61
N ARG A 52 3.25 -17.77 -6.35
CA ARG A 52 4.58 -17.60 -5.74
C ARG A 52 4.51 -17.77 -4.23
N LYS A 53 5.68 -17.92 -3.60
CA LYS A 53 5.83 -17.76 -2.15
C LYS A 53 6.03 -16.28 -1.83
N TYR A 54 5.09 -15.67 -1.13
CA TYR A 54 5.17 -14.25 -0.78
C TYR A 54 6.16 -14.04 0.37
N SER A 55 6.92 -12.95 0.31
CA SER A 55 7.90 -12.60 1.33
C SER A 55 7.82 -11.11 1.68
N LYS A 56 8.28 -10.75 2.88
CA LYS A 56 8.29 -9.35 3.34
C LYS A 56 8.98 -8.41 2.33
N LEU A 57 10.12 -8.85 1.78
CA LEU A 57 10.93 -8.06 0.87
C LEU A 57 10.19 -7.86 -0.45
N MET A 58 9.58 -8.91 -0.98
CA MET A 58 8.83 -8.85 -2.23
C MET A 58 7.66 -7.86 -2.16
N LEU A 59 6.88 -7.87 -1.07
CA LEU A 59 5.75 -6.95 -0.90
C LEU A 59 6.24 -5.50 -0.76
N PHE A 60 7.30 -5.29 0.04
CA PHE A 60 7.91 -3.97 0.19
C PHE A 60 8.43 -3.41 -1.15
N GLU A 61 9.22 -4.21 -1.87
CA GLU A 61 9.77 -3.81 -3.18
C GLU A 61 8.68 -3.57 -4.21
N HIS A 62 7.63 -4.40 -4.22
CA HIS A 62 6.49 -4.22 -5.11
C HIS A 62 5.78 -2.89 -4.86
N TYR A 63 5.52 -2.55 -3.59
CA TYR A 63 4.98 -1.23 -3.23
C TYR A 63 5.92 -0.12 -3.70
N PHE A 64 7.20 -0.23 -3.33
CA PHE A 64 8.21 0.80 -3.59
C PHE A 64 8.34 1.09 -5.09
N GLN A 65 8.42 0.05 -5.93
CA GLN A 65 8.53 0.21 -7.37
C GLN A 65 7.28 0.91 -7.95
N ASN A 66 6.09 0.42 -7.62
CA ASN A 66 4.84 0.99 -8.14
C ASN A 66 4.60 2.44 -7.72
N VAL A 67 5.04 2.83 -6.51
CA VAL A 67 4.80 4.16 -5.96
C VAL A 67 5.93 5.13 -6.28
N GLN A 68 7.19 4.72 -6.14
CA GLN A 68 8.35 5.65 -6.12
C GLN A 68 9.20 5.64 -7.39
N THR A 69 9.37 4.52 -8.08
CA THR A 69 10.36 4.42 -9.17
C THR A 69 9.80 4.63 -10.57
N GLY A 70 8.49 4.88 -10.69
CA GLY A 70 7.81 5.05 -11.99
C GLY A 70 7.53 3.72 -12.73
N HIS A 71 8.25 2.65 -12.39
CA HIS A 71 7.97 1.30 -12.88
C HIS A 71 6.70 0.74 -12.24
N LYS A 72 5.67 0.48 -13.06
CA LYS A 72 4.39 -0.05 -12.59
C LYS A 72 4.22 -1.49 -13.05
N SER A 73 3.69 -2.31 -12.17
CA SER A 73 3.21 -3.62 -12.57
C SER A 73 2.07 -3.46 -13.58
N PRO A 74 2.04 -4.26 -14.67
CA PRO A 74 1.04 -4.15 -15.74
C PRO A 74 -0.41 -4.14 -15.25
N CYS A 75 -0.71 -4.90 -14.18
CA CYS A 75 -2.07 -5.04 -13.64
C CYS A 75 -2.37 -4.10 -12.45
N ALA A 76 -1.42 -3.25 -12.03
CA ALA A 76 -1.56 -2.42 -10.83
C ALA A 76 -2.11 -1.01 -11.10
N ARG A 77 -2.18 -0.58 -12.37
CA ARG A 77 -2.36 0.83 -12.75
C ARG A 77 -3.53 1.51 -12.04
N GLU A 78 -4.72 0.91 -12.07
CA GLU A 78 -5.93 1.49 -11.47
C GLU A 78 -5.78 1.68 -9.95
N PHE A 79 -5.25 0.66 -9.27
CA PHE A 79 -5.07 0.66 -7.83
C PHE A 79 -3.98 1.64 -7.37
N VAL A 80 -2.87 1.73 -8.10
CA VAL A 80 -1.78 2.66 -7.80
C VAL A 80 -2.23 4.11 -7.93
N VAL A 81 -3.01 4.42 -8.98
CA VAL A 81 -3.55 5.77 -9.19
C VAL A 81 -4.48 6.15 -8.04
N GLU A 82 -5.35 5.25 -7.63
CA GLU A 82 -6.26 5.47 -6.50
C GLU A 82 -5.49 5.69 -5.19
N HIS A 83 -4.58 4.79 -4.84
CA HIS A 83 -3.76 4.90 -3.62
C HIS A 83 -2.96 6.21 -3.58
N LYS A 84 -2.36 6.63 -4.70
CA LYS A 84 -1.64 7.91 -4.78
C LYS A 84 -2.56 9.12 -4.55
N ARG A 85 -3.78 9.10 -5.10
CA ARG A 85 -4.77 10.16 -4.84
C ARG A 85 -5.15 10.22 -3.37
N GLU A 86 -5.31 9.07 -2.73
CA GLU A 86 -5.64 9.00 -1.30
C GLU A 86 -4.50 9.51 -0.41
N LEU A 87 -3.24 9.19 -0.76
CA LEU A 87 -2.06 9.75 -0.07
C LEU A 87 -2.03 11.27 -0.13
N VAL A 88 -2.21 11.86 -1.32
CA VAL A 88 -2.22 13.32 -1.49
C VAL A 88 -3.34 13.95 -0.67
N ARG A 89 -4.57 13.43 -0.79
CA ARG A 89 -5.71 13.93 0.00
C ARG A 89 -5.47 13.83 1.50
N SER A 90 -4.79 12.78 1.95
CA SER A 90 -4.47 12.62 3.36
C SER A 90 -3.42 13.60 3.84
N GLN A 91 -2.40 13.88 3.02
CA GLN A 91 -1.39 14.89 3.32
C GLN A 91 -2.02 16.28 3.41
N GLU A 92 -2.86 16.65 2.45
CA GLU A 92 -3.58 17.93 2.44
C GLU A 92 -4.42 18.12 3.71
N ARG A 93 -5.21 17.09 4.10
CA ARG A 93 -6.01 17.13 5.34
C ARG A 93 -5.15 17.33 6.59
N MET A 94 -4.01 16.64 6.68
CA MET A 94 -3.10 16.79 7.82
C MET A 94 -2.53 18.20 7.91
N VAL A 95 -2.12 18.78 6.79
CA VAL A 95 -1.63 20.18 6.74
C VAL A 95 -2.72 21.15 7.20
N THR A 96 -3.96 20.99 6.72
CA THR A 96 -5.08 21.84 7.14
C THR A 96 -5.38 21.71 8.64
N LEU A 97 -5.32 20.51 9.20
CA LEU A 97 -5.53 20.28 10.64
C LEU A 97 -4.44 20.95 11.48
N MET A 98 -3.17 20.77 11.11
CA MET A 98 -2.04 21.40 11.81
C MET A 98 -2.11 22.93 11.77
N GLN A 99 -2.52 23.51 10.63
CA GLN A 99 -2.72 24.96 10.52
C GLN A 99 -3.84 25.47 11.44
N ARG A 100 -4.95 24.72 11.56
CA ARG A 100 -6.06 25.07 12.46
C ARG A 100 -5.65 25.02 13.92
N GLU A 101 -4.94 23.96 14.33
CA GLU A 101 -4.44 23.82 15.70
C GLU A 101 -3.46 24.95 16.06
N ALA A 102 -2.58 25.32 15.13
CA ALA A 102 -1.64 26.43 15.33
C ALA A 102 -2.35 27.80 15.49
N VAL A 103 -3.45 28.05 14.77
CA VAL A 103 -4.26 29.27 14.96
C VAL A 103 -4.94 29.26 16.33
N MET A 104 -5.52 28.13 16.73
CA MET A 104 -6.21 28.01 18.03
C MET A 104 -5.25 28.12 19.23
N ALA A 105 -4.00 27.66 19.10
CA ALA A 105 -3.00 27.75 20.16
C ALA A 105 -2.43 29.17 20.37
N ASN A 106 -2.65 30.07 19.41
CA ASN A 106 -2.17 31.47 19.45
C ASN A 106 -3.28 32.48 19.81
N LEU A 107 -4.47 32.02 20.18
CA LEU A 107 -5.60 32.81 20.71
C LEU A 107 -5.72 32.58 22.21
#